data_AF-V6HU42-F1
#
_entry.id   AF-V6HU42-F1
#
_cell.length_a   1.000
_cell.length_b   1.000
_cell.length_c   1.000
_cell.angle_alpha   90.00
_cell.angle_beta   90.00
_cell.angle_gamma   90.00
#
_symmetry.space_group_name_H-M   'P 1'
#
loop_
_entity.id
_entity.type
_entity.pdbx_description
1 polymer ?
#
loop_
_entity_poly.entity_id
_entity_poly.type
_entity_poly.pdbx_seq_one_letter_code
_entity_poly.pdbx_strand_id
1 'polypeptide(L)'
;MQLYEIRFGPENKTEESELYLKSNGPISIVNNRISLGPEVKASFCTYFNSFSVRKWKKYTTVSDLEIRFEGKGEFSARIVGAKLTKAGVKYEVLLEQECQGNFIGKINLSDLDCDILFPEIVSRETACEIYGAGYYSDFARNKIRLAIVFCTFKREEFIKANLKNLTTGIFHRKSSILKGSVQTYVVDNGGTIVDQNVPDFIRVIPNPNLGGAGGFTRGIIEALSDSSFSHILLLDDDIKFSITSLEIVYSFVSMLKEDYAEHFVGGGLVDIEIPYLQYERNAAWNGVSTRINGNDMDLRTAENLIRNEIEDETEGLYAGWWFCCLPVKSVKKLGLPLPFFLKGDDVEYSIRNGSKVLALNGIAAWHEAFPKKARKWNYYYQIRNYLFLNILRFKNYDRSDFLKFSLYRLLKNAFSLNRLALEYTGKALFDFQTCELPKSENAELLQKSVLALQPTRNSLITLVFKCLFLTFRIWKNFPEISAKIRKDADRYYEFPFWSEYLNLNDEKNSTIELNR
;
A
#
# COMPACT_ATOMS: atom_id res chain seq x y z
N MET A 1 1.35 26.40 4.87
CA MET A 1 0.36 25.62 4.07
C MET A 1 -0.05 24.34 4.78
N GLN A 2 -1.27 23.83 4.60
CA GLN A 2 -1.76 22.63 5.33
C GLN A 2 -1.18 21.33 4.78
N LEU A 3 -0.45 20.57 5.61
CA LEU A 3 0.07 19.23 5.32
C LEU A 3 -1.05 18.18 5.37
N TYR A 4 -1.73 18.02 6.50
CA TYR A 4 -2.88 17.13 6.62
C TYR A 4 -3.68 17.49 7.87
N GLU A 5 -4.94 17.09 7.89
CA GLU A 5 -5.84 17.37 9.01
C GLU A 5 -5.66 16.36 10.15
N ILE A 6 -5.83 16.85 11.39
CA ILE A 6 -6.01 16.00 12.56
C ILE A 6 -7.50 15.67 12.65
N ARG A 7 -7.89 14.42 12.41
CA ARG A 7 -9.29 14.00 12.35
C ARG A 7 -9.76 13.44 13.69
N PHE A 8 -10.97 13.75 14.12
CA PHE A 8 -11.49 13.27 15.41
C PHE A 8 -11.95 11.80 15.38
N GLY A 9 -12.15 11.23 14.18
CA GLY A 9 -12.65 9.87 14.00
C GLY A 9 -14.17 9.83 13.77
N PRO A 10 -14.78 8.64 13.74
CA PRO A 10 -16.23 8.49 13.56
C PRO A 10 -17.01 9.00 14.78
N GLU A 11 -18.25 9.45 14.56
CA GLU A 11 -19.14 9.96 15.63
C GLU A 11 -19.45 8.88 16.68
N ASN A 12 -19.69 7.65 16.22
CA ASN A 12 -19.90 6.51 17.10
C ASN A 12 -18.55 5.92 17.52
N LYS A 13 -18.39 5.69 18.83
CA LYS A 13 -17.19 5.05 19.37
C LYS A 13 -17.15 3.58 18.93
N THR A 14 -16.17 3.24 18.10
CA THR A 14 -15.85 1.87 17.67
C THR A 14 -14.40 1.55 18.06
N GLU A 15 -13.97 0.31 17.84
CA GLU A 15 -12.56 -0.07 18.04
C GLU A 15 -11.59 0.72 17.15
N GLU A 16 -12.06 1.20 16.00
CA GLU A 16 -11.30 2.05 15.08
C GLU A 16 -11.15 3.49 15.60
N SER A 17 -12.06 3.97 16.45
CA SER A 17 -12.02 5.36 16.96
C SER A 17 -10.71 5.69 17.67
N GLU A 18 -10.09 4.72 18.36
CA GLU A 18 -8.82 4.91 19.08
C GLU A 18 -7.61 5.06 18.15
N LEU A 19 -7.76 4.81 16.84
CA LEU A 19 -6.76 5.15 15.83
C LEU A 19 -6.78 6.64 15.45
N TYR A 20 -7.78 7.38 15.90
CA TYR A 20 -7.92 8.82 15.69
C TYR A 20 -7.77 9.58 17.00
N LEU A 21 -8.48 9.19 18.06
CA LEU A 21 -8.53 9.98 19.28
C LEU A 21 -8.64 9.11 20.54
N LYS A 22 -7.98 9.52 21.61
CA LYS A 22 -8.14 8.95 22.95
C LYS A 22 -8.47 10.04 23.96
N SER A 23 -9.25 9.71 24.98
CA SER A 23 -9.55 10.64 26.06
C SER A 23 -9.51 9.95 27.43
N ASN A 24 -9.20 10.72 28.48
CA ASN A 24 -9.30 10.26 29.87
C ASN A 24 -10.68 10.51 30.50
N GLY A 25 -11.60 11.09 29.74
CA GLY A 25 -12.92 11.50 30.19
C GLY A 25 -13.93 11.59 29.03
N PRO A 26 -15.17 12.01 29.31
CA PRO A 26 -16.24 12.04 28.33
C PRO A 26 -15.98 13.09 27.25
N ILE A 27 -16.11 12.66 25.99
CA ILE A 27 -16.06 13.51 24.80
C ILE A 27 -17.27 13.19 23.92
N SER A 28 -17.73 14.15 23.12
CA SER A 28 -18.71 13.92 22.06
C SER A 28 -18.17 14.41 20.72
N ILE A 29 -18.43 13.64 19.67
CA ILE A 29 -18.04 13.99 18.29
C ILE A 29 -19.31 14.08 17.46
N VAL A 30 -19.60 15.27 16.94
CA VAL A 30 -20.78 15.53 16.09
C VAL A 30 -20.39 16.49 14.97
N ASN A 31 -20.72 16.16 13.73
CA ASN A 31 -20.44 17.01 12.56
C ASN A 31 -18.95 17.43 12.45
N ASN A 32 -18.03 16.50 12.71
CA ASN A 32 -16.58 16.72 12.74
C ASN A 32 -16.14 17.82 13.74
N ARG A 33 -16.86 17.95 14.85
CA ARG A 33 -16.50 18.78 16.01
C ARG A 33 -16.37 17.89 17.23
N ILE A 34 -15.38 18.15 18.07
CA ILE A 34 -15.22 17.49 19.36
C ILE A 34 -15.57 18.46 20.48
N SER A 35 -16.43 18.03 21.40
CA SER A 35 -16.70 18.72 22.66
C SER A 35 -16.09 17.94 23.82
N LEU A 36 -15.36 18.65 24.68
CA LEU A 36 -14.74 18.12 25.88
C LEU A 36 -15.47 18.67 27.10
N GLY A 37 -15.86 17.79 28.03
CA GLY A 37 -16.34 18.23 29.35
C GLY A 37 -15.22 18.90 30.16
N PRO A 38 -15.51 19.50 31.32
CA PRO A 38 -14.48 20.08 32.20
C PRO A 38 -13.40 19.07 32.59
N GLU A 39 -12.14 19.53 32.65
CA GLU A 39 -10.96 18.74 33.07
C GLU A 39 -10.69 17.46 32.27
N VAL A 40 -11.18 17.39 31.03
CA VAL A 40 -10.98 16.28 30.11
C VAL A 40 -9.78 16.54 29.22
N LYS A 41 -8.93 15.51 29.07
CA LYS A 41 -7.84 15.47 28.11
C LYS A 41 -8.21 14.63 26.91
N ALA A 42 -8.11 15.23 25.73
CA ALA A 42 -8.07 14.58 24.43
C ALA A 42 -6.61 14.46 23.96
N SER A 43 -6.18 13.26 23.57
CA SER A 43 -4.83 12.99 23.06
C SER A 43 -4.90 12.43 21.64
N PHE A 44 -4.10 13.03 20.76
CA PHE A 44 -3.94 12.61 19.37
C PHE A 44 -2.71 11.73 19.17
N CYS A 45 -2.19 11.12 20.25
CA CYS A 45 -1.20 10.04 20.19
C CYS A 45 -1.82 8.76 19.60
N THR A 46 -2.11 8.82 18.31
CA THR A 46 -2.87 7.81 17.56
C THR A 46 -2.29 7.64 16.16
N TYR A 47 -2.61 6.53 15.51
CA TYR A 47 -1.98 6.15 14.24
C TYR A 47 -2.17 7.18 13.13
N PHE A 48 -3.38 7.74 12.97
CA PHE A 48 -3.66 8.69 11.89
C PHE A 48 -3.30 10.14 12.23
N ASN A 49 -3.19 10.49 13.51
CA ASN A 49 -2.99 11.89 13.91
C ASN A 49 -1.62 12.19 14.51
N SER A 50 -0.78 11.19 14.76
CA SER A 50 0.62 11.44 15.11
C SER A 50 1.40 11.87 13.86
N PHE A 51 2.32 12.81 14.04
CA PHE A 51 3.29 13.23 13.05
C PHE A 51 4.56 12.38 13.17
N SER A 52 4.95 11.73 12.07
CA SER A 52 6.12 10.86 11.98
C SER A 52 7.41 11.69 11.87
N VAL A 53 7.84 12.28 12.99
CA VAL A 53 9.01 13.20 13.04
C VAL A 53 10.24 12.54 12.41
N ARG A 54 10.49 11.28 12.76
CA ARG A 54 11.62 10.49 12.24
C ARG A 54 11.66 10.44 10.71
N LYS A 55 10.54 10.14 10.06
CA LYS A 55 10.48 9.96 8.60
C LYS A 55 10.46 11.28 7.88
N TRP A 56 9.65 12.24 8.34
CA TRP A 56 9.56 13.55 7.71
C TRP A 56 10.90 14.28 7.74
N LYS A 57 11.61 14.28 8.88
CA LYS A 57 12.95 14.87 9.00
C LYS A 57 13.99 14.22 8.08
N LYS A 58 13.94 12.89 7.96
CA LYS A 58 14.87 12.14 7.10
C LYS A 58 14.61 12.36 5.61
N TYR A 59 13.36 12.17 5.19
CA TYR A 59 13.01 12.01 3.78
C TYR A 59 12.51 13.29 3.11
N THR A 60 12.06 14.29 3.86
CA THR A 60 11.44 15.49 3.31
C THR A 60 12.24 16.75 3.60
N THR A 61 11.98 17.82 2.86
CA THR A 61 12.57 19.15 3.07
C THR A 61 11.96 19.90 4.26
N VAL A 62 10.89 19.39 4.87
CA VAL A 62 10.19 20.04 5.97
C VAL A 62 11.07 20.13 7.21
N SER A 63 11.36 21.35 7.65
CA SER A 63 12.09 21.60 8.91
C SER A 63 11.28 22.41 9.93
N ASP A 64 10.14 22.99 9.54
CA ASP A 64 9.17 23.62 10.42
C ASP A 64 7.86 22.85 10.43
N LEU A 65 7.20 22.82 11.58
CA LEU A 65 5.88 22.27 11.75
C LEU A 65 5.03 23.23 12.58
N GLU A 66 3.89 23.62 12.05
CA GLU A 66 2.90 24.41 12.75
C GLU A 66 1.64 23.57 12.98
N ILE A 67 1.19 23.53 14.23
CA ILE A 67 -0.03 22.84 14.64
C ILE A 67 -1.08 23.91 14.92
N ARG A 68 -2.24 23.80 14.26
CA ARG A 68 -3.35 24.74 14.47
C ARG A 68 -4.56 24.04 15.05
N PHE A 69 -5.23 24.71 15.98
CA PHE A 69 -6.58 24.37 16.42
C PHE A 69 -7.52 25.55 16.22
N GLU A 70 -8.72 25.25 15.77
CA GLU A 70 -9.85 26.17 15.69
C GLU A 70 -10.92 25.70 16.68
N GLY A 71 -11.27 26.57 17.62
CA GLY A 71 -12.08 26.19 18.75
C GLY A 71 -12.76 27.36 19.46
N LYS A 72 -13.51 27.02 20.52
CA LYS A 72 -14.12 27.96 21.47
C LYS A 72 -14.02 27.40 22.89
N GLY A 73 -14.06 28.31 23.87
CA GLY A 73 -13.86 27.98 25.28
C GLY A 73 -12.39 27.99 25.67
N GLU A 74 -12.13 27.66 26.93
CA GLU A 74 -10.80 27.69 27.54
C GLU A 74 -10.20 26.29 27.60
N PHE A 75 -8.99 26.15 27.07
CA PHE A 75 -8.25 24.90 27.09
C PHE A 75 -6.75 25.14 27.04
N SER A 76 -5.99 24.16 27.50
CA SER A 76 -4.56 24.06 27.25
C SER A 76 -4.28 23.20 26.02
N ALA A 77 -3.57 23.79 25.06
CA ALA A 77 -3.03 23.08 23.92
C ALA A 77 -1.60 22.65 24.24
N ARG A 78 -1.32 21.36 24.09
CA ARG A 78 0.02 20.79 24.26
C ARG A 78 0.49 20.17 22.97
N ILE A 79 1.79 20.29 22.70
CA ILE A 79 2.48 19.52 21.67
C ILE A 79 3.47 18.61 22.38
N VAL A 80 3.35 17.31 22.16
CA VAL A 80 4.10 16.29 22.89
C VAL A 80 4.93 15.48 21.91
N GLY A 81 6.23 15.37 22.19
CA GLY A 81 7.13 14.44 21.53
C GLY A 81 7.17 13.11 22.28
N ALA A 82 7.27 12.00 21.55
CA ALA A 82 7.48 10.68 22.14
C ALA A 82 8.59 9.92 21.44
N LYS A 83 9.38 9.18 22.23
CA LYS A 83 10.44 8.29 21.73
C LYS A 83 10.58 7.05 22.59
N LEU A 84 11.14 6.00 22.01
CA LEU A 84 11.42 4.77 22.73
C LEU A 84 12.77 4.87 23.46
N THR A 85 12.79 4.50 24.73
CA THR A 85 14.00 4.40 25.55
C THR A 85 14.11 3.02 26.17
N LYS A 86 15.23 2.71 26.84
CA LYS A 86 15.38 1.45 27.60
C LYS A 86 14.33 1.27 28.70
N ALA A 87 13.76 2.36 29.23
CA ALA A 87 12.75 2.34 30.28
C ALA A 87 11.31 2.37 29.75
N GLY A 88 11.11 2.27 28.43
CA GLY A 88 9.81 2.40 27.76
C GLY A 88 9.67 3.72 27.01
N VAL A 89 8.42 4.08 26.70
CA VAL A 89 8.11 5.32 25.98
C VAL A 89 8.32 6.53 26.87
N LYS A 90 9.22 7.42 26.47
CA LYS A 90 9.41 8.73 27.11
C LYS A 90 8.57 9.76 26.36
N TYR A 91 7.80 10.55 27.12
CA TYR A 91 7.04 11.68 26.61
C TYR A 91 7.69 12.99 27.07
N GLU A 92 7.65 14.01 26.22
CA GLU A 92 8.18 15.33 26.49
C GLU A 92 7.21 16.39 25.95
N VAL A 93 6.77 17.30 26.81
CA VAL A 93 5.94 18.44 26.40
C VAL A 93 6.86 19.47 25.76
N LEU A 94 6.75 19.61 24.44
CA LEU A 94 7.58 20.50 23.63
C LEU A 94 7.05 21.94 23.65
N LEU A 95 5.73 22.08 23.80
CA LEU A 95 5.04 23.36 23.89
C LEU A 95 3.73 23.16 24.66
N GLU A 96 3.40 24.08 25.55
CA GLU A 96 2.11 24.16 26.24
C GLU A 96 1.64 25.61 26.29
N GLN A 97 0.38 25.85 25.96
CA GLN A 97 -0.19 27.20 25.96
C GLN A 97 -1.67 27.17 26.36
N GLU A 98 -2.04 28.05 27.29
CA GLU A 98 -3.45 28.35 27.56
C GLU A 98 -4.06 29.16 26.42
N CYS A 99 -5.22 28.71 25.95
CA CYS A 99 -5.89 29.26 24.78
C CYS A 99 -7.36 29.56 25.12
N GLN A 100 -7.83 30.71 24.67
CA GLN A 100 -9.24 31.05 24.63
C GLN A 100 -9.67 31.09 23.15
N GLY A 101 -10.12 29.95 22.63
CA GLY A 101 -10.51 29.80 21.22
C GLY A 101 -9.45 29.14 20.34
N ASN A 102 -8.74 29.91 19.51
CA ASN A 102 -7.81 29.35 18.53
C ASN A 102 -6.39 29.16 19.10
N PHE A 103 -5.65 28.20 18.55
CA PHE A 103 -4.26 27.94 18.90
C PHE A 103 -3.39 27.79 17.65
N ILE A 104 -2.17 28.31 17.73
CA ILE A 104 -1.11 28.11 16.73
C ILE A 104 0.20 27.84 17.48
N GLY A 105 0.70 26.61 17.39
CA GLY A 105 1.99 26.23 17.97
C GLY A 105 3.01 25.95 16.87
N LYS A 106 4.21 26.52 16.98
CA LYS A 106 5.31 26.33 16.03
C LYS A 106 6.41 25.48 16.64
N ILE A 107 6.91 24.53 15.86
CA ILE A 107 7.94 23.57 16.26
C ILE A 107 9.00 23.50 15.16
N ASN A 108 10.27 23.60 15.53
CA ASN A 108 11.38 23.33 14.61
C ASN A 108 11.74 21.84 14.67
N LEU A 109 11.56 21.12 13.57
CA LEU A 109 11.84 19.68 13.49
C LEU A 109 13.34 19.35 13.50
N SER A 110 14.19 20.30 13.13
CA SER A 110 15.65 20.10 12.98
C SER A 110 16.32 19.71 14.29
N ASP A 111 15.84 20.28 15.41
CA ASP A 111 16.45 20.12 16.73
C ASP A 111 15.73 19.07 17.60
N LEU A 112 14.60 18.53 17.12
CA LEU A 112 13.85 17.53 17.86
C LEU A 112 14.55 16.17 17.91
N ASP A 113 14.58 15.63 19.12
CA ASP A 113 14.96 14.25 19.43
C ASP A 113 13.72 13.47 19.93
N CYS A 114 12.77 13.27 19.02
CA CYS A 114 11.62 12.38 19.19
C CYS A 114 11.33 11.58 17.92
N ASP A 115 10.68 10.42 18.06
CA ASP A 115 10.32 9.56 16.92
C ASP A 115 8.98 10.01 16.31
N ILE A 116 8.01 10.32 17.17
CA ILE A 116 6.70 10.87 16.80
C ILE A 116 6.37 12.11 17.61
N LEU A 117 5.48 12.94 17.07
CA LEU A 117 4.91 14.12 17.72
C LEU A 117 3.39 14.08 17.59
N PHE A 118 2.67 14.51 18.62
CA PHE A 118 1.22 14.62 18.57
C PHE A 118 0.74 15.73 19.49
N PRO A 119 -0.42 16.33 19.23
CA PRO A 119 -0.96 17.30 20.15
C PRO A 119 -1.93 16.67 21.17
N GLU A 120 -2.13 17.40 22.27
CA GLU A 120 -3.17 17.13 23.26
C GLU A 120 -3.96 18.41 23.52
N ILE A 121 -5.23 18.24 23.89
CA ILE A 121 -6.14 19.32 24.29
C ILE A 121 -6.66 18.97 25.67
N VAL A 122 -6.45 19.86 26.63
CA VAL A 122 -6.91 19.69 28.02
C VAL A 122 -7.91 20.80 28.31
N SER A 123 -9.19 20.48 28.42
CA SER A 123 -10.19 21.44 28.88
C SER A 123 -9.92 21.82 30.34
N ARG A 124 -10.34 23.03 30.71
CA ARG A 124 -10.17 23.58 32.06
C ARG A 124 -11.45 23.40 32.87
N GLU A 125 -11.77 24.37 33.72
CA GLU A 125 -12.98 24.36 34.56
C GLU A 125 -14.28 24.39 33.74
N THR A 126 -14.20 24.84 32.47
CA THR A 126 -15.32 24.88 31.55
C THR A 126 -15.12 23.93 30.37
N ALA A 127 -16.24 23.52 29.76
CA ALA A 127 -16.22 22.74 28.53
C ALA A 127 -15.64 23.56 27.36
N CYS A 128 -14.96 22.89 26.44
CA CYS A 128 -14.46 23.49 25.21
C CYS A 128 -14.91 22.67 23.98
N GLU A 129 -14.88 23.31 22.81
CA GLU A 129 -15.21 22.67 21.53
C GLU A 129 -14.13 22.99 20.51
N ILE A 130 -13.71 21.98 19.76
CA ILE A 130 -12.71 22.10 18.69
C ILE A 130 -13.39 21.62 17.41
N TYR A 131 -13.32 22.46 16.37
CA TYR A 131 -13.99 22.22 15.08
C TYR A 131 -13.03 22.26 13.88
N GLY A 132 -11.74 22.51 14.12
CA GLY A 132 -10.68 22.39 13.13
C GLY A 132 -9.34 22.08 13.79
N ALA A 133 -8.55 21.20 13.16
CA ALA A 133 -7.24 20.82 13.65
C ALA A 133 -6.35 20.35 12.50
N GLY A 134 -5.06 20.72 12.48
CA GLY A 134 -4.18 20.22 11.43
C GLY A 134 -2.72 20.60 11.56
N TYR A 135 -1.91 19.93 10.74
CA TYR A 135 -0.48 20.19 10.57
C TYR A 135 -0.24 21.08 9.36
N TYR A 136 0.67 22.03 9.51
CA TYR A 136 1.01 23.03 8.52
C TYR A 136 2.54 23.20 8.44
N SER A 137 3.05 23.65 7.30
CA SER A 137 4.46 24.05 7.14
C SER A 137 4.59 25.17 6.12
N ASP A 138 5.61 26.02 6.24
CA ASP A 138 5.87 27.12 5.30
C ASP A 138 6.82 26.75 4.16
N PHE A 139 7.38 25.53 4.15
CA PHE A 139 8.26 25.02 3.09
C PHE A 139 7.58 24.84 1.74
N ALA A 140 8.23 25.26 0.64
CA ALA A 140 7.68 25.11 -0.71
C ALA A 140 7.45 23.65 -1.11
N ARG A 141 6.31 23.38 -1.76
CA ARG A 141 5.96 22.07 -2.34
C ARG A 141 6.44 21.92 -3.76
N ASN A 142 6.88 20.72 -4.09
CA ASN A 142 6.88 20.23 -5.46
C ASN A 142 5.43 20.14 -5.96
N LYS A 143 5.21 20.46 -7.24
CA LYS A 143 3.90 20.33 -7.86
C LYS A 143 3.57 18.85 -8.04
N ILE A 144 2.61 18.35 -7.26
CA ILE A 144 2.16 16.97 -7.29
C ILE A 144 0.76 16.88 -7.87
N ARG A 145 0.56 15.91 -8.76
CA ARG A 145 -0.75 15.39 -9.16
C ARG A 145 -0.73 13.87 -9.08
N LEU A 146 -1.77 13.29 -8.47
CA LEU A 146 -1.90 11.86 -8.22
C LEU A 146 -2.95 11.23 -9.16
N ALA A 147 -2.59 10.13 -9.81
CA ALA A 147 -3.56 9.22 -10.42
C ALA A 147 -3.87 8.11 -9.41
N ILE A 148 -5.09 8.06 -8.88
CA ILE A 148 -5.57 6.97 -8.02
C ILE A 148 -6.10 5.87 -8.94
N VAL A 149 -5.60 4.64 -8.82
CA VAL A 149 -5.94 3.53 -9.70
C VAL A 149 -6.49 2.38 -8.86
N PHE A 150 -7.74 2.01 -9.14
CA PHE A 150 -8.35 0.76 -8.70
C PHE A 150 -8.36 -0.25 -9.84
N CYS A 151 -8.05 -1.51 -9.54
CA CYS A 151 -8.32 -2.64 -10.42
C CYS A 151 -9.42 -3.49 -9.78
N THR A 152 -10.56 -3.68 -10.46
CA THR A 152 -11.68 -4.43 -9.88
C THR A 152 -12.18 -5.56 -10.77
N PHE A 153 -12.66 -6.64 -10.15
CA PHE A 153 -13.40 -7.72 -10.81
C PHE A 153 -14.59 -8.14 -9.95
N LYS A 154 -15.79 -7.62 -10.28
CA LYS A 154 -17.06 -7.94 -9.60
C LYS A 154 -17.06 -7.63 -8.10
N ARG A 155 -16.61 -6.43 -7.73
CA ARG A 155 -16.62 -5.90 -6.35
C ARG A 155 -17.26 -4.53 -6.25
N GLU A 156 -18.44 -4.42 -6.84
CA GLU A 156 -19.19 -3.18 -7.01
C GLU A 156 -19.43 -2.46 -5.68
N GLU A 157 -19.73 -3.20 -4.60
CA GLU A 157 -20.04 -2.60 -3.29
C GLU A 157 -18.83 -1.91 -2.65
N PHE A 158 -17.63 -2.52 -2.73
CA PHE A 158 -16.42 -1.87 -2.22
C PHE A 158 -16.05 -0.66 -3.06
N ILE A 159 -16.13 -0.76 -4.39
CA ILE A 159 -15.86 0.36 -5.29
C ILE A 159 -16.83 1.52 -5.02
N LYS A 160 -18.14 1.26 -4.93
CA LYS A 160 -19.14 2.28 -4.58
C LYS A 160 -18.81 2.96 -3.25
N ALA A 161 -18.44 2.20 -2.21
CA ALA A 161 -18.06 2.75 -0.92
C ALA A 161 -16.80 3.62 -1.00
N ASN A 162 -15.78 3.18 -1.73
CA ASN A 162 -14.53 3.91 -1.91
C ASN A 162 -14.71 5.17 -2.75
N LEU A 163 -15.51 5.14 -3.83
CA LEU A 163 -15.85 6.32 -4.62
C LEU A 163 -16.67 7.35 -3.81
N LYS A 164 -17.58 6.87 -2.94
CA LYS A 164 -18.30 7.75 -2.00
C LYS A 164 -17.35 8.39 -0.98
N ASN A 165 -16.40 7.63 -0.45
CA ASN A 165 -15.36 8.14 0.47
C ASN A 165 -14.54 9.25 -0.21
N LEU A 166 -14.05 9.03 -1.43
CA LEU A 166 -13.31 10.02 -2.21
C LEU A 166 -14.15 11.26 -2.52
N THR A 167 -15.39 11.08 -2.99
CA THR A 167 -16.30 12.19 -3.32
C THR A 167 -16.61 13.04 -2.09
N THR A 168 -16.87 12.42 -0.95
CA THR A 168 -17.20 13.12 0.30
C THR A 168 -15.96 13.81 0.90
N GLY A 169 -14.84 13.09 0.98
CA GLY A 169 -13.61 13.56 1.61
C GLY A 169 -12.78 14.54 0.80
N ILE A 170 -12.94 14.56 -0.54
CA ILE A 170 -12.15 15.40 -1.44
C ILE A 170 -13.05 16.41 -2.16
N PHE A 171 -14.06 15.95 -2.90
CA PHE A 171 -14.81 16.82 -3.80
C PHE A 171 -15.77 17.76 -3.06
N HIS A 172 -16.59 17.22 -2.15
CA HIS A 172 -17.53 18.01 -1.33
C HIS A 172 -16.81 18.82 -0.24
N ARG A 173 -15.63 18.39 0.18
CA ARG A 173 -14.84 19.06 1.21
C ARG A 173 -14.04 20.23 0.62
N LYS A 174 -14.55 21.45 0.78
CA LYS A 174 -13.91 22.68 0.26
C LYS A 174 -12.46 22.86 0.72
N SER A 175 -12.13 22.45 1.95
CA SER A 175 -10.78 22.57 2.52
C SER A 175 -9.83 21.43 2.14
N SER A 176 -10.25 20.46 1.33
CA SER A 176 -9.40 19.33 0.98
C SER A 176 -8.20 19.77 0.14
N ILE A 177 -7.00 19.44 0.60
CA ILE A 177 -5.74 19.72 -0.10
C ILE A 177 -5.56 18.86 -1.37
N LEU A 178 -6.39 17.83 -1.53
CA LEU A 178 -6.37 16.90 -2.67
C LEU A 178 -7.24 17.40 -3.82
N LYS A 179 -8.11 18.39 -3.58
CA LYS A 179 -9.06 18.88 -4.57
C LYS A 179 -8.33 19.53 -5.75
N GLY A 180 -8.56 19.00 -6.95
CA GLY A 180 -7.88 19.43 -8.18
C GLY A 180 -6.49 18.82 -8.40
N SER A 181 -5.94 18.12 -7.41
CA SER A 181 -4.63 17.45 -7.49
C SER A 181 -4.73 15.94 -7.70
N VAL A 182 -5.94 15.39 -7.82
CA VAL A 182 -6.17 13.95 -7.98
C VAL A 182 -7.11 13.65 -9.16
N GLN A 183 -6.89 12.52 -9.81
CA GLN A 183 -7.83 11.88 -10.73
C GLN A 183 -7.92 10.40 -10.35
N THR A 184 -9.11 9.83 -10.39
CA THR A 184 -9.37 8.43 -10.07
C THR A 184 -9.71 7.65 -11.33
N TYR A 185 -9.09 6.50 -11.50
CA TYR A 185 -9.36 5.52 -12.55
C TYR A 185 -9.82 4.21 -11.91
N VAL A 186 -11.00 3.74 -12.29
CA VAL A 186 -11.49 2.42 -11.92
C VAL A 186 -11.38 1.53 -13.14
N VAL A 187 -10.37 0.67 -13.16
CA VAL A 187 -10.19 -0.33 -14.22
C VAL A 187 -11.06 -1.53 -13.90
N ASP A 188 -12.14 -1.67 -14.65
CA ASP A 188 -13.16 -2.71 -14.46
C ASP A 188 -12.89 -3.92 -15.35
N ASN A 189 -12.20 -4.92 -14.78
CA ASN A 189 -11.96 -6.21 -15.42
C ASN A 189 -13.23 -7.08 -15.50
N GLY A 190 -14.27 -6.74 -14.72
CA GLY A 190 -15.54 -7.47 -14.69
C GLY A 190 -16.52 -7.03 -15.76
N GLY A 191 -16.40 -5.78 -16.21
CA GLY A 191 -17.36 -5.13 -17.12
C GLY A 191 -18.75 -4.97 -16.48
N THR A 192 -18.81 -4.85 -15.16
CA THR A 192 -20.04 -4.83 -14.36
C THR A 192 -20.31 -3.49 -13.67
N ILE A 193 -19.35 -2.56 -13.67
CA ILE A 193 -19.52 -1.23 -13.09
C ILE A 193 -20.32 -0.36 -14.06
N VAL A 194 -21.48 0.11 -13.61
CA VAL A 194 -22.34 1.01 -14.37
C VAL A 194 -21.96 2.46 -14.05
N ASP A 195 -21.54 3.22 -15.06
CA ASP A 195 -20.96 4.57 -14.95
C ASP A 195 -21.98 5.70 -14.74
N GLN A 196 -23.01 5.51 -13.92
CA GLN A 196 -24.06 6.52 -13.77
C GLN A 196 -23.72 7.53 -12.67
N ASN A 197 -23.53 8.79 -13.08
CA ASN A 197 -23.40 9.99 -12.24
C ASN A 197 -22.18 10.05 -11.30
N VAL A 198 -21.02 9.55 -11.74
CA VAL A 198 -19.77 9.81 -11.01
C VAL A 198 -19.21 11.20 -11.36
N PRO A 199 -18.62 11.94 -10.39
CA PRO A 199 -17.97 13.22 -10.66
C PRO A 199 -16.80 13.11 -11.66
N ASP A 200 -16.50 14.20 -12.38
CA ASP A 200 -15.47 14.25 -13.45
C ASP A 200 -14.06 13.77 -13.04
N PHE A 201 -13.71 13.88 -11.75
CA PHE A 201 -12.43 13.39 -11.23
C PHE A 201 -12.39 11.86 -11.06
N ILE A 202 -13.44 11.13 -11.45
CA ILE A 202 -13.55 9.66 -11.47
C ILE A 202 -13.84 9.23 -12.91
N ARG A 203 -13.07 8.25 -13.40
CA ARG A 203 -13.27 7.63 -14.71
C ARG A 203 -13.28 6.13 -14.59
N VAL A 204 -14.36 5.49 -15.04
CA VAL A 204 -14.45 4.02 -15.14
C VAL A 204 -13.92 3.58 -16.52
N ILE A 205 -13.10 2.55 -16.55
CA ILE A 205 -12.45 2.03 -17.75
C ILE A 205 -12.73 0.53 -17.87
N PRO A 206 -13.58 0.11 -18.82
CA PRO A 206 -13.77 -1.30 -19.12
C PRO A 206 -12.45 -1.94 -19.56
N ASN A 207 -12.16 -3.14 -19.05
CA ASN A 207 -10.95 -3.88 -19.35
C ASN A 207 -11.26 -5.39 -19.44
N PRO A 208 -10.61 -6.15 -20.34
CA PRO A 208 -10.68 -7.61 -20.28
C PRO A 208 -10.11 -8.14 -18.97
N ASN A 209 -10.57 -9.31 -18.53
CA ASN A 209 -10.06 -9.92 -17.30
C ASN A 209 -8.66 -10.52 -17.52
N LEU A 210 -7.66 -9.67 -17.32
CA LEU A 210 -6.25 -10.02 -17.39
C LEU A 210 -5.61 -10.12 -16.00
N GLY A 211 -6.46 -10.29 -14.98
CA GLY A 211 -6.06 -10.39 -13.59
C GLY A 211 -5.57 -9.06 -13.00
N GLY A 212 -4.94 -9.14 -11.81
CA GLY A 212 -4.51 -7.98 -11.04
C GLY A 212 -3.47 -7.14 -11.77
N ALA A 213 -2.38 -7.78 -12.25
CA ALA A 213 -1.31 -7.04 -12.93
C ALA A 213 -1.83 -6.39 -14.23
N GLY A 214 -2.72 -7.06 -14.96
CA GLY A 214 -3.32 -6.49 -16.17
C GLY A 214 -4.16 -5.25 -15.90
N GLY A 215 -5.02 -5.28 -14.88
CA GLY A 215 -5.85 -4.13 -14.52
C GLY A 215 -5.03 -2.97 -13.92
N PHE A 216 -4.07 -3.25 -13.03
CA PHE A 216 -3.17 -2.21 -12.53
C PHE A 216 -2.31 -1.62 -13.64
N THR A 217 -1.77 -2.44 -14.55
CA THR A 217 -0.96 -1.94 -15.68
C THR A 217 -1.79 -1.08 -16.62
N ARG A 218 -3.07 -1.42 -16.87
CA ARG A 218 -3.97 -0.56 -17.63
C ARG A 218 -4.13 0.82 -16.97
N GLY A 219 -4.34 0.86 -15.67
CA GLY A 219 -4.46 2.13 -14.95
C GLY A 219 -3.15 2.93 -14.92
N ILE A 220 -2.01 2.25 -14.81
CA ILE A 220 -0.68 2.87 -14.94
C ILE A 220 -0.54 3.52 -16.33
N ILE A 221 -0.90 2.81 -17.40
CA ILE A 221 -0.85 3.34 -18.78
C ILE A 221 -1.74 4.58 -18.93
N GLU A 222 -2.96 4.56 -18.40
CA GLU A 222 -3.86 5.72 -18.47
C GLU A 222 -3.29 6.92 -17.71
N ALA A 223 -2.64 6.69 -16.56
CA ALA A 223 -1.92 7.75 -15.86
C ALA A 223 -0.70 8.27 -16.65
N LEU A 224 0.06 7.39 -17.31
CA LEU A 224 1.22 7.79 -18.11
C LEU A 224 0.84 8.57 -19.39
N SER A 225 -0.38 8.38 -19.89
CA SER A 225 -0.90 9.14 -21.05
C SER A 225 -1.10 10.64 -20.76
N ASP A 226 -1.14 11.03 -19.49
CA ASP A 226 -1.25 12.42 -19.05
C ASP A 226 0.02 12.83 -18.29
N SER A 227 0.86 13.60 -18.98
CA SER A 227 2.15 14.08 -18.48
C SER A 227 2.08 14.97 -17.24
N SER A 228 0.88 15.43 -16.85
CA SER A 228 0.72 16.23 -15.64
C SER A 228 0.70 15.39 -14.36
N PHE A 229 0.54 14.06 -14.44
CA PHE A 229 0.66 13.19 -13.28
C PHE A 229 2.13 13.03 -12.88
N SER A 230 2.37 13.20 -11.59
CA SER A 230 3.69 13.01 -10.97
C SER A 230 3.82 11.66 -10.28
N HIS A 231 2.71 11.10 -9.81
CA HIS A 231 2.65 9.86 -9.04
C HIS A 231 1.35 9.10 -9.34
N ILE A 232 1.40 7.79 -9.13
CA ILE A 232 0.30 6.85 -9.34
C ILE A 232 0.08 6.11 -8.02
N LEU A 233 -1.09 6.24 -7.41
CA LEU A 233 -1.47 5.50 -6.21
C LEU A 233 -2.32 4.29 -6.60
N LEU A 234 -1.75 3.09 -6.43
CA LEU A 234 -2.45 1.83 -6.61
C LEU A 234 -3.22 1.48 -5.34
N LEU A 235 -4.48 1.09 -5.50
CA LEU A 235 -5.37 0.65 -4.44
C LEU A 235 -6.09 -0.65 -4.86
N ASP A 236 -6.15 -1.64 -3.98
CA ASP A 236 -6.96 -2.84 -4.19
C ASP A 236 -8.45 -2.48 -4.18
N ASP A 237 -9.28 -3.32 -4.82
CA ASP A 237 -10.72 -3.08 -4.87
C ASP A 237 -11.46 -3.44 -3.58
N ASP A 238 -10.93 -4.35 -2.75
CA ASP A 238 -11.55 -4.83 -1.51
C ASP A 238 -10.92 -4.29 -0.22
N ILE A 239 -10.53 -3.03 -0.26
CA ILE A 239 -10.01 -2.31 0.90
C ILE A 239 -11.02 -1.26 1.40
N LYS A 240 -10.84 -0.86 2.66
CA LYS A 240 -11.21 0.46 3.17
C LYS A 240 -9.92 1.26 3.40
N PHE A 241 -9.94 2.57 3.20
CA PHE A 241 -8.80 3.45 3.50
C PHE A 241 -9.25 4.82 4.04
N SER A 242 -8.36 5.52 4.73
CA SER A 242 -8.62 6.85 5.29
C SER A 242 -8.19 7.95 4.32
N ILE A 243 -8.98 9.03 4.23
CA ILE A 243 -8.56 10.24 3.51
C ILE A 243 -7.32 10.86 4.16
N THR A 244 -7.10 10.66 5.46
CA THR A 244 -5.84 11.05 6.12
C THR A 244 -4.64 10.39 5.47
N SER A 245 -4.73 9.11 5.14
CA SER A 245 -3.63 8.40 4.46
C SER A 245 -3.33 9.02 3.09
N LEU A 246 -4.35 9.44 2.34
CA LEU A 246 -4.14 10.14 1.07
C LEU A 246 -3.50 11.53 1.25
N GLU A 247 -3.92 12.29 2.25
CA GLU A 247 -3.34 13.60 2.55
C GLU A 247 -1.88 13.49 3.01
N ILE A 248 -1.57 12.50 3.85
CA ILE A 248 -0.20 12.21 4.29
C ILE A 248 0.65 11.83 3.07
N VAL A 249 0.21 10.89 2.22
CA VAL A 249 0.94 10.52 0.99
C VAL A 249 1.20 11.75 0.13
N TYR A 250 0.15 12.49 -0.21
CA TYR A 250 0.25 13.67 -1.08
C TYR A 250 1.23 14.71 -0.54
N SER A 251 1.10 15.06 0.74
CA SER A 251 1.95 16.06 1.36
C SER A 251 3.39 15.56 1.53
N PHE A 252 3.58 14.30 1.91
CA PHE A 252 4.90 13.70 2.06
C PHE A 252 5.65 13.66 0.73
N VAL A 253 5.02 13.18 -0.35
CA VAL A 253 5.67 13.15 -1.68
C VAL A 253 5.87 14.56 -2.26
N SER A 254 5.02 15.53 -1.91
CA SER A 254 5.20 16.93 -2.32
C SER A 254 6.41 17.62 -1.70
N MET A 255 6.94 17.06 -0.61
CA MET A 255 8.11 17.60 0.12
C MET A 255 9.31 16.66 0.09
N LEU A 256 9.22 15.54 -0.64
CA LEU A 256 10.24 14.51 -0.66
C LEU A 256 11.56 15.07 -1.24
N LYS A 257 12.70 14.79 -0.59
CA LYS A 257 14.02 15.18 -1.12
C LYS A 257 14.30 14.40 -2.41
N GLU A 258 15.08 15.00 -3.31
CA GLU A 258 15.36 14.43 -4.64
C GLU A 258 16.01 13.04 -4.57
N ASP A 259 16.86 12.78 -3.58
CA ASP A 259 17.49 11.47 -3.34
C ASP A 259 16.45 10.33 -3.15
N TYR A 260 15.24 10.69 -2.71
CA TYR A 260 14.15 9.76 -2.48
C TYR A 260 13.07 9.81 -3.56
N ALA A 261 13.21 10.63 -4.61
CA ALA A 261 12.19 10.84 -5.65
C ALA A 261 11.79 9.58 -6.44
N GLU A 262 12.59 8.51 -6.35
CA GLU A 262 12.29 7.21 -6.97
C GLU A 262 11.67 6.17 -6.01
N HIS A 263 11.49 6.52 -4.73
CA HIS A 263 10.97 5.58 -3.74
C HIS A 263 9.46 5.41 -3.84
N PHE A 264 9.00 4.17 -3.69
CA PHE A 264 7.59 3.87 -3.52
C PHE A 264 7.17 4.19 -2.09
N VAL A 265 5.94 4.67 -1.90
CA VAL A 265 5.35 4.87 -0.56
C VAL A 265 4.26 3.83 -0.36
N GLY A 266 4.52 2.84 0.48
CA GLY A 266 3.60 1.76 0.83
C GLY A 266 2.76 2.08 2.06
N GLY A 267 1.49 1.65 2.05
CA GLY A 267 0.62 1.67 3.21
C GLY A 267 0.60 0.33 3.95
N GLY A 268 0.51 0.37 5.27
CA GLY A 268 0.34 -0.84 6.08
C GLY A 268 -1.00 -1.53 5.81
N LEU A 269 -1.02 -2.85 5.89
CA LEU A 269 -2.21 -3.69 5.87
C LEU A 269 -2.72 -3.87 7.30
N VAL A 270 -3.92 -3.36 7.57
CA VAL A 270 -4.63 -3.53 8.85
C VAL A 270 -5.75 -4.55 8.65
N ASP A 271 -5.96 -5.45 9.61
CA ASP A 271 -7.07 -6.42 9.52
C ASP A 271 -8.41 -5.67 9.59
N ILE A 272 -9.29 -5.87 8.60
CA ILE A 272 -10.61 -5.26 8.59
C ILE A 272 -11.53 -5.75 9.72
N GLU A 273 -11.30 -6.97 10.24
CA GLU A 273 -12.07 -7.53 11.36
C GLU A 273 -11.53 -7.11 12.73
N ILE A 274 -10.24 -6.79 12.80
CA ILE A 274 -9.57 -6.28 14.01
C ILE A 274 -8.95 -4.94 13.63
N PRO A 275 -9.75 -3.86 13.54
CA PRO A 275 -9.42 -2.65 12.77
C PRO A 275 -8.31 -1.79 13.37
N TYR A 276 -7.63 -2.27 14.41
CA TYR A 276 -6.45 -1.68 15.02
C TYR A 276 -5.19 -2.54 14.90
N LEU A 277 -5.29 -3.78 14.42
CA LEU A 277 -4.18 -4.71 14.33
C LEU A 277 -3.54 -4.64 12.94
N GLN A 278 -2.30 -4.13 12.88
CA GLN A 278 -1.49 -4.16 11.67
C GLN A 278 -1.00 -5.58 11.42
N TYR A 279 -1.41 -6.16 10.29
CA TYR A 279 -0.94 -7.46 9.83
C TYR A 279 0.44 -7.36 9.16
N GLU A 280 0.67 -6.28 8.41
CA GLU A 280 1.90 -6.09 7.64
C GLU A 280 2.15 -4.60 7.42
N ARG A 281 3.33 -4.07 7.76
CA ARG A 281 3.73 -2.72 7.33
C ARG A 281 4.22 -2.76 5.87
N ASN A 282 5.07 -3.73 5.60
CA ASN A 282 5.70 -4.07 4.33
C ASN A 282 6.31 -5.49 4.50
N ALA A 283 6.96 -6.01 3.47
CA ALA A 283 7.62 -7.30 3.56
C ALA A 283 8.89 -7.38 2.73
N ALA A 284 9.71 -8.40 3.00
CA ALA A 284 10.94 -8.69 2.27
C ALA A 284 10.91 -10.10 1.67
N TRP A 285 11.29 -10.21 0.41
CA TRP A 285 11.40 -11.48 -0.30
C TRP A 285 12.87 -11.88 -0.46
N ASN A 286 13.26 -13.03 0.11
CA ASN A 286 14.65 -13.50 0.12
C ASN A 286 14.97 -14.57 -0.96
N GLY A 287 14.10 -14.73 -1.95
CA GLY A 287 14.22 -15.78 -2.96
C GLY A 287 13.56 -17.12 -2.58
N VAL A 288 13.21 -17.36 -1.31
CA VAL A 288 12.59 -18.61 -0.84
C VAL A 288 11.28 -18.39 -0.11
N SER A 289 11.24 -17.40 0.77
CA SER A 289 10.11 -17.07 1.63
C SER A 289 9.99 -15.57 1.84
N THR A 290 8.78 -15.14 2.18
CA THR A 290 8.48 -13.77 2.59
C THR A 290 8.73 -13.62 4.10
N ARG A 291 9.49 -12.59 4.48
CA ARG A 291 9.55 -12.05 5.84
C ARG A 291 8.58 -10.87 5.92
N ILE A 292 7.55 -10.98 6.75
CA ILE A 292 6.61 -9.89 7.00
C ILE A 292 7.24 -8.96 8.04
N ASN A 293 7.21 -7.66 7.79
CA ASN A 293 7.75 -6.66 8.72
C ASN A 293 6.60 -5.85 9.34
N GLY A 294 6.75 -5.45 10.60
CA GLY A 294 5.73 -4.67 11.30
C GLY A 294 4.40 -5.41 11.53
N ASN A 295 4.41 -6.74 11.55
CA ASN A 295 3.24 -7.55 11.84
C ASN A 295 2.89 -7.59 13.33
N ASP A 296 1.65 -7.96 13.63
CA ASP A 296 1.10 -8.16 14.97
C ASP A 296 1.23 -6.91 15.87
N MET A 297 1.13 -5.72 15.26
CA MET A 297 1.18 -4.44 15.97
C MET A 297 -0.22 -3.90 16.25
N ASP A 298 -0.58 -3.78 17.53
CA ASP A 298 -1.73 -2.98 17.94
C ASP A 298 -1.40 -1.48 17.78
N LEU A 299 -1.97 -0.85 16.75
CA LEU A 299 -1.75 0.54 16.37
C LEU A 299 -2.37 1.56 17.34
N ARG A 300 -3.04 1.10 18.40
CA ARG A 300 -3.53 1.97 19.48
C ARG A 300 -2.45 2.26 20.51
N THR A 301 -1.30 1.59 20.51
CA THR A 301 -0.27 1.84 21.55
C THR A 301 0.85 2.74 21.04
N ALA A 302 1.24 3.73 21.83
CA ALA A 302 2.33 4.65 21.47
C ALA A 302 3.66 3.93 21.24
N GLU A 303 3.93 2.88 22.00
CA GLU A 303 5.12 2.03 21.82
C GLU A 303 5.13 1.41 20.42
N ASN A 304 4.02 0.81 19.98
CA ASN A 304 3.94 0.22 18.64
C ASN A 304 4.03 1.29 17.55
N LEU A 305 3.42 2.48 17.73
CA LEU A 305 3.58 3.57 16.77
C LEU A 305 5.06 3.94 16.59
N ILE A 306 5.81 4.09 17.68
CA ILE A 306 7.25 4.40 17.63
C ILE A 306 8.05 3.25 17.01
N ARG A 307 7.76 2.00 17.37
CA ARG A 307 8.41 0.82 16.75
C ARG A 307 8.11 0.76 15.25
N ASN A 308 6.91 1.17 14.84
CA ASN A 308 6.50 1.22 13.44
C ASN A 308 7.24 2.31 12.63
N GLU A 309 7.95 3.24 13.28
CA GLU A 309 8.86 4.19 12.63
C GLU A 309 10.25 3.60 12.33
N ILE A 310 10.61 2.47 12.95
CA ILE A 310 11.90 1.82 12.73
C ILE A 310 11.94 1.24 11.33
N GLU A 311 13.00 1.55 10.58
CA GLU A 311 13.20 1.08 9.21
C GLU A 311 13.65 -0.38 9.16
N ASP A 312 13.21 -1.07 8.12
CA ASP A 312 13.62 -2.44 7.80
C ASP A 312 14.90 -2.46 6.95
N GLU A 313 15.51 -3.62 6.85
CA GLU A 313 16.55 -3.87 5.84
C GLU A 313 15.98 -3.73 4.43
N THR A 314 16.81 -3.24 3.51
CA THR A 314 16.39 -2.92 2.14
C THR A 314 16.41 -4.12 1.20
N GLU A 315 17.15 -5.19 1.47
CA GLU A 315 17.27 -6.31 0.54
C GLU A 315 15.93 -7.05 0.38
N GLY A 316 15.42 -7.09 -0.86
CA GLY A 316 14.17 -7.76 -1.19
C GLY A 316 12.92 -7.07 -0.65
N LEU A 317 13.04 -5.87 -0.07
CA LEU A 317 11.92 -5.10 0.49
C LEU A 317 10.92 -4.73 -0.62
N TYR A 318 9.63 -4.89 -0.33
CA TYR A 318 8.53 -4.57 -1.23
C TYR A 318 7.31 -4.03 -0.48
N ALA A 319 6.46 -3.31 -1.22
CA ALA A 319 5.14 -2.87 -0.78
C ALA A 319 4.07 -3.50 -1.66
N GLY A 320 3.01 -4.03 -1.04
CA GLY A 320 1.88 -4.57 -1.78
C GLY A 320 1.02 -3.47 -2.39
N TRP A 321 0.38 -3.80 -3.51
CA TRP A 321 -0.44 -2.85 -4.28
C TRP A 321 -1.84 -2.59 -3.72
N TRP A 322 -2.16 -3.14 -2.54
CA TRP A 322 -3.36 -2.74 -1.80
C TRP A 322 -3.34 -1.24 -1.45
N PHE A 323 -2.16 -0.69 -1.22
CA PHE A 323 -1.91 0.73 -1.03
C PHE A 323 -0.45 1.04 -1.34
N CYS A 324 -0.16 1.49 -2.57
CA CYS A 324 1.21 1.78 -2.99
C CYS A 324 1.28 2.97 -3.95
N CYS A 325 2.01 4.01 -3.56
CA CYS A 325 2.25 5.19 -4.39
C CYS A 325 3.57 5.04 -5.15
N LEU A 326 3.50 5.09 -6.47
CA LEU A 326 4.60 4.95 -7.42
C LEU A 326 4.91 6.32 -8.04
N PRO A 327 6.15 6.84 -7.96
CA PRO A 327 6.54 8.00 -8.75
C PRO A 327 6.51 7.67 -10.25
N VAL A 328 5.91 8.54 -11.07
CA VAL A 328 5.89 8.39 -12.54
C VAL A 328 7.32 8.32 -13.09
N LYS A 329 8.26 9.05 -12.47
CA LYS A 329 9.70 8.98 -12.77
C LYS A 329 10.23 7.55 -12.66
N SER A 330 9.91 6.84 -11.58
CA SER A 330 10.30 5.44 -11.40
C SER A 330 9.63 4.54 -12.45
N VAL A 331 8.34 4.72 -12.68
CA VAL A 331 7.59 3.89 -13.66
C VAL A 331 8.20 4.02 -15.06
N LYS A 332 8.49 5.24 -15.51
CA LYS A 332 9.13 5.49 -16.82
C LYS A 332 10.50 4.85 -16.95
N LYS A 333 11.28 4.80 -15.87
CA LYS A 333 12.60 4.16 -15.81
C LYS A 333 12.53 2.64 -15.76
N LEU A 334 11.59 2.09 -14.99
CA LEU A 334 11.47 0.66 -14.77
C LEU A 334 10.79 -0.05 -15.94
N GLY A 335 9.92 0.67 -16.66
CA GLY A 335 8.94 0.11 -17.58
C GLY A 335 7.72 -0.45 -16.84
N LEU A 336 6.83 -1.11 -17.57
CA LEU A 336 5.58 -1.65 -17.05
C LEU A 336 5.78 -2.94 -16.22
N PRO A 337 4.78 -3.36 -15.41
CA PRO A 337 4.81 -4.62 -14.68
C PRO A 337 4.95 -5.87 -15.57
N LEU A 338 5.33 -7.01 -14.98
CA LEU A 338 5.22 -8.30 -15.67
C LEU A 338 3.74 -8.71 -15.83
N PRO A 339 3.36 -9.38 -16.94
CA PRO A 339 1.99 -9.85 -17.19
C PRO A 339 1.65 -11.10 -16.36
N PHE A 340 1.86 -11.03 -15.05
CA PHE A 340 1.34 -12.03 -14.12
C PHE A 340 -0.17 -11.88 -13.99
N PHE A 341 -0.90 -12.98 -14.10
CA PHE A 341 -2.36 -12.91 -13.88
C PHE A 341 -2.68 -12.47 -12.44
N LEU A 342 -2.03 -13.10 -11.45
CA LEU A 342 -2.16 -12.76 -10.02
C LEU A 342 -0.83 -13.05 -9.32
N LYS A 343 -0.50 -12.29 -8.26
CA LYS A 343 0.62 -12.49 -7.33
C LYS A 343 2.02 -12.30 -7.91
N GLY A 344 2.86 -11.59 -7.15
CA GLY A 344 4.30 -11.45 -7.40
C GLY A 344 4.65 -10.27 -8.31
N ASP A 345 3.65 -9.58 -8.85
CA ASP A 345 3.77 -8.35 -9.63
C ASP A 345 4.24 -7.19 -8.75
N ASP A 346 3.62 -7.00 -7.59
CA ASP A 346 4.04 -6.06 -6.55
C ASP A 346 5.46 -6.31 -6.01
N VAL A 347 5.78 -7.58 -5.74
CA VAL A 347 7.11 -8.02 -5.29
C VAL A 347 8.15 -7.77 -6.38
N GLU A 348 7.89 -8.20 -7.62
CA GLU A 348 8.83 -8.04 -8.73
C GLU A 348 9.10 -6.57 -9.02
N TYR A 349 8.06 -5.74 -9.03
CA TYR A 349 8.18 -4.32 -9.37
C TYR A 349 8.98 -3.56 -8.30
N SER A 350 8.76 -3.88 -7.03
CA SER A 350 9.51 -3.29 -5.92
C SER A 350 10.98 -3.69 -5.94
N ILE A 351 11.29 -4.97 -6.15
CA ILE A 351 12.69 -5.44 -6.23
C ILE A 351 13.37 -4.89 -7.49
N ARG A 352 12.66 -4.78 -8.62
CA ARG A 352 13.17 -4.14 -9.84
C ARG A 352 13.48 -2.65 -9.62
N ASN A 353 12.73 -1.97 -8.75
CA ASN A 353 13.05 -0.61 -8.27
C ASN A 353 14.22 -0.55 -7.28
N GLY A 354 14.94 -1.66 -7.07
CA GLY A 354 16.02 -1.73 -6.08
C GLY A 354 15.52 -1.69 -4.64
N SER A 355 14.27 -2.10 -4.39
CA SER A 355 13.66 -2.16 -3.07
C SER A 355 13.61 -0.82 -2.33
N LYS A 356 13.54 0.27 -3.11
CA LYS A 356 13.32 1.64 -2.63
C LYS A 356 11.87 1.82 -2.17
N VAL A 357 11.58 1.40 -0.94
CA VAL A 357 10.24 1.45 -0.33
C VAL A 357 10.28 2.26 0.96
N LEU A 358 9.34 3.20 1.10
CA LEU A 358 9.09 3.98 2.29
C LEU A 358 7.76 3.57 2.90
N ALA A 359 7.73 3.49 4.24
CA ALA A 359 6.53 3.29 5.03
C ALA A 359 6.61 4.18 6.28
N LEU A 360 5.46 4.71 6.69
CA LEU A 360 5.32 5.61 7.83
C LEU A 360 3.93 5.49 8.45
N ASN A 361 3.79 5.91 9.71
CA ASN A 361 2.50 5.92 10.39
C ASN A 361 1.47 6.81 9.66
N GLY A 362 0.19 6.45 9.82
CA GLY A 362 -0.94 7.17 9.24
C GLY A 362 -1.28 6.76 7.80
N ILE A 363 -0.51 5.88 7.16
CA ILE A 363 -0.78 5.36 5.82
C ILE A 363 -1.13 3.87 5.91
N ALA A 364 -2.41 3.54 5.73
CA ALA A 364 -2.86 2.15 5.78
C ALA A 364 -4.10 1.90 4.92
N ALA A 365 -4.31 0.62 4.64
CA ALA A 365 -5.55 0.06 4.12
C ALA A 365 -6.05 -1.04 5.06
N TRP A 366 -7.34 -0.99 5.40
CA TRP A 366 -8.02 -2.11 6.04
C TRP A 366 -8.47 -3.11 4.99
N HIS A 367 -8.13 -4.37 5.21
CA HIS A 367 -8.39 -5.43 4.27
C HIS A 367 -8.48 -6.77 5.01
N GLU A 368 -9.10 -7.78 4.42
CA GLU A 368 -9.12 -9.14 4.97
C GLU A 368 -7.69 -9.69 5.11
N ALA A 369 -7.27 -10.08 6.32
CA ALA A 369 -5.90 -10.57 6.55
C ALA A 369 -5.58 -11.81 5.69
N PHE A 370 -4.36 -11.86 5.13
CA PHE A 370 -3.96 -12.89 4.16
C PHE A 370 -4.13 -14.37 4.60
N PRO A 371 -3.95 -14.75 5.88
CA PRO A 371 -4.18 -16.13 6.31
C PRO A 371 -5.64 -16.57 6.14
N LYS A 372 -6.60 -15.64 6.30
CA LYS A 372 -8.04 -15.87 6.12
C LYS A 372 -8.42 -15.91 4.64
N LYS A 373 -7.76 -15.10 3.80
CA LYS A 373 -7.91 -15.05 2.33
C LYS A 373 -7.07 -16.08 1.56
N ALA A 374 -6.38 -17.03 2.20
CA ALA A 374 -5.47 -17.96 1.54
C ALA A 374 -6.20 -18.98 0.64
N ARG A 375 -6.64 -18.52 -0.54
CA ARG A 375 -7.22 -19.37 -1.57
C ARG A 375 -6.17 -20.36 -2.05
N LYS A 376 -6.54 -21.63 -2.16
CA LYS A 376 -5.59 -22.69 -2.53
C LYS A 376 -4.96 -22.47 -3.91
N TRP A 377 -5.64 -21.79 -4.83
CA TRP A 377 -5.07 -21.42 -6.13
C TRP A 377 -3.85 -20.48 -6.02
N ASN A 378 -3.65 -19.78 -4.89
CA ASN A 378 -2.45 -18.96 -4.64
C ASN A 378 -1.17 -19.79 -4.75
N TYR A 379 -1.21 -21.09 -4.39
CA TYR A 379 -0.02 -21.96 -4.47
C TYR A 379 0.53 -22.02 -5.89
N TYR A 380 -0.33 -22.04 -6.91
CA TYR A 380 0.11 -22.08 -8.31
C TYR A 380 0.90 -20.81 -8.67
N TYR A 381 0.30 -19.64 -8.45
CA TYR A 381 0.91 -18.37 -8.83
C TYR A 381 2.15 -18.04 -8.00
N GLN A 382 2.11 -18.30 -6.68
CA GLN A 382 3.28 -18.10 -5.81
C GLN A 382 4.45 -19.00 -6.19
N ILE A 383 4.22 -20.19 -6.75
CA ILE A 383 5.33 -21.04 -7.21
C ILE A 383 5.81 -20.57 -8.58
N ARG A 384 4.91 -20.51 -9.58
CA ARG A 384 5.29 -20.19 -10.95
C ARG A 384 5.88 -18.79 -11.05
N ASN A 385 5.17 -17.77 -10.60
CA ASN A 385 5.57 -16.37 -10.80
C ASN A 385 6.83 -16.03 -9.98
N TYR A 386 6.99 -16.62 -8.79
CA TYR A 386 8.16 -16.32 -7.97
C TYR A 386 9.42 -17.00 -8.52
N LEU A 387 9.30 -18.11 -9.26
CA LEU A 387 10.43 -18.65 -10.03
C LEU A 387 10.88 -17.69 -11.15
N PHE A 388 9.93 -17.11 -11.90
CA PHE A 388 10.24 -16.05 -12.88
C PHE A 388 10.89 -14.84 -12.20
N LEU A 389 10.26 -14.31 -11.15
CA LEU A 389 10.77 -13.20 -10.35
C LEU A 389 12.20 -13.48 -9.88
N ASN A 390 12.44 -14.66 -9.32
CA ASN A 390 13.74 -15.01 -8.77
C ASN A 390 14.85 -14.98 -9.83
N ILE A 391 14.60 -15.58 -10.99
CA ILE A 391 15.54 -15.61 -12.12
C ILE A 391 15.88 -14.20 -12.62
N LEU A 392 14.88 -13.32 -12.63
CA LEU A 392 14.99 -11.96 -13.18
C LEU A 392 15.58 -10.96 -12.19
N ARG A 393 15.42 -11.19 -10.88
CA ARG A 393 15.76 -10.20 -9.85
C ARG A 393 17.00 -10.52 -9.04
N PHE A 394 17.36 -11.80 -8.90
CA PHE A 394 18.56 -12.19 -8.16
C PHE A 394 19.71 -12.50 -9.13
N LYS A 395 20.78 -11.68 -9.06
CA LYS A 395 21.91 -11.65 -10.01
C LYS A 395 22.55 -13.02 -10.25
N ASN A 396 22.58 -13.88 -9.23
CA ASN A 396 23.22 -15.19 -9.27
C ASN A 396 22.26 -16.37 -9.02
N TYR A 397 20.97 -16.21 -9.30
CA TYR A 397 19.99 -17.28 -9.06
C TYR A 397 20.27 -18.50 -9.95
N ASP A 398 20.71 -19.60 -9.34
CA ASP A 398 21.24 -20.76 -10.04
C ASP A 398 20.41 -22.05 -9.82
N ARG A 399 20.97 -23.19 -10.26
CA ARG A 399 20.37 -24.53 -10.07
C ARG A 399 20.13 -24.85 -8.60
N SER A 400 21.05 -24.48 -7.73
CA SER A 400 21.02 -24.75 -6.29
C SER A 400 19.91 -23.93 -5.63
N ASP A 401 19.79 -22.65 -5.99
CA ASP A 401 18.73 -21.77 -5.50
C ASP A 401 17.34 -22.24 -5.95
N PHE A 402 17.20 -22.60 -7.22
CA PHE A 402 15.98 -23.22 -7.76
C PHE A 402 15.61 -24.47 -6.97
N LEU A 403 16.57 -25.37 -6.75
CA LEU A 403 16.32 -26.61 -6.03
C LEU A 403 15.90 -26.34 -4.59
N LYS A 404 16.57 -25.41 -3.90
CA LYS A 404 16.22 -24.96 -2.55
C LYS A 404 14.80 -24.41 -2.48
N PHE A 405 14.43 -23.50 -3.39
CA PHE A 405 13.07 -22.95 -3.47
C PHE A 405 12.04 -24.06 -3.72
N SER A 406 12.28 -24.91 -4.73
CA SER A 406 11.33 -25.93 -5.16
C SER A 406 11.12 -27.00 -4.09
N LEU A 407 12.19 -27.45 -3.44
CA LEU A 407 12.11 -28.44 -2.35
C LEU A 407 11.46 -27.84 -1.10
N TYR A 408 11.76 -26.59 -0.75
CA TYR A 408 11.10 -25.91 0.36
C TYR A 408 9.57 -25.86 0.16
N ARG A 409 9.11 -25.44 -1.03
CA ARG A 409 7.69 -25.37 -1.37
C ARG A 409 7.04 -26.76 -1.39
N LEU A 410 7.72 -27.75 -1.97
CA LEU A 410 7.23 -29.13 -2.00
C LEU A 410 7.08 -29.73 -0.61
N LEU A 411 8.11 -29.62 0.24
CA LEU A 411 8.10 -30.15 1.60
C LEU A 411 7.01 -29.49 2.44
N LYS A 412 6.89 -28.16 2.39
CA LYS A 412 5.81 -27.42 3.08
C LYS A 412 4.42 -27.92 2.68
N ASN A 413 4.20 -28.17 1.38
CA ASN A 413 2.91 -28.67 0.87
C ASN A 413 2.69 -30.17 1.18
N ALA A 414 3.76 -30.97 1.25
CA ALA A 414 3.68 -32.37 1.60
C ALA A 414 3.40 -32.59 3.09
N PHE A 415 4.08 -31.86 3.98
CA PHE A 415 3.87 -31.95 5.44
C PHE A 415 2.47 -31.49 5.86
N SER A 416 1.87 -30.55 5.13
CA SER A 416 0.47 -30.15 5.36
C SER A 416 -0.56 -31.16 4.82
N LEU A 417 -0.12 -32.30 4.26
CA LEU A 417 -0.95 -33.36 3.66
C LEU A 417 -1.95 -32.84 2.62
N ASN A 418 -1.63 -31.69 2.01
CA ASN A 418 -2.55 -30.96 1.16
C ASN A 418 -2.38 -31.40 -0.30
N ARG A 419 -3.08 -32.48 -0.68
CA ARG A 419 -3.05 -33.05 -2.05
C ARG A 419 -3.30 -32.00 -3.14
N LEU A 420 -4.22 -31.07 -2.90
CA LEU A 420 -4.53 -30.02 -3.87
C LEU A 420 -3.38 -29.00 -4.03
N ALA A 421 -2.67 -28.66 -2.95
CA ALA A 421 -1.48 -27.83 -3.03
C ALA A 421 -0.35 -28.50 -3.85
N LEU A 422 -0.24 -29.83 -3.79
CA LEU A 422 0.70 -30.58 -4.64
C LEU A 422 0.27 -30.59 -6.11
N GLU A 423 -1.02 -30.65 -6.42
CA GLU A 423 -1.49 -30.49 -7.81
C GLU A 423 -1.17 -29.09 -8.36
N TYR A 424 -1.40 -28.04 -7.55
CA TYR A 424 -0.98 -26.68 -7.91
C TYR A 424 0.54 -26.59 -8.11
N THR A 425 1.33 -27.26 -7.26
CA THR A 425 2.80 -27.32 -7.38
C THR A 425 3.19 -27.99 -8.70
N GLY A 426 2.62 -29.15 -9.01
CA GLY A 426 2.89 -29.87 -10.25
C GLY A 426 2.51 -29.07 -11.49
N LYS A 427 1.33 -28.43 -11.50
CA LYS A 427 0.92 -27.55 -12.61
C LYS A 427 1.85 -26.34 -12.74
N ALA A 428 2.21 -25.70 -11.64
CA ALA A 428 3.11 -24.54 -11.65
C ALA A 428 4.49 -24.87 -12.22
N LEU A 429 5.07 -26.01 -11.82
CA LEU A 429 6.35 -26.48 -12.36
C LEU A 429 6.25 -26.86 -13.83
N PHE A 430 5.15 -27.52 -14.24
CA PHE A 430 4.93 -27.87 -15.65
C PHE A 430 4.80 -26.61 -16.52
N ASP A 431 3.95 -25.65 -16.12
CA ASP A 431 3.76 -24.42 -16.88
C ASP A 431 5.04 -23.55 -16.86
N PHE A 432 5.82 -23.56 -15.78
CA PHE A 432 7.10 -22.85 -15.71
C PHE A 432 8.13 -23.36 -16.74
N GLN A 433 8.10 -24.65 -17.08
CA GLN A 433 9.04 -25.24 -18.07
C GLN A 433 8.90 -24.66 -19.48
N THR A 434 7.75 -24.06 -19.82
CA THR A 434 7.55 -23.41 -21.13
C THR A 434 8.42 -22.14 -21.28
N CYS A 435 8.84 -21.57 -20.15
CA CYS A 435 9.52 -20.28 -20.04
C CYS A 435 8.67 -19.09 -20.51
N GLU A 436 7.35 -19.27 -20.65
CA GLU A 436 6.44 -18.27 -21.21
C GLU A 436 5.43 -17.79 -20.17
N LEU A 437 5.19 -16.47 -20.18
CA LEU A 437 4.08 -15.86 -19.47
C LEU A 437 2.81 -15.94 -20.33
N PRO A 438 1.60 -15.95 -19.72
CA PRO A 438 0.36 -16.08 -20.49
C PRO A 438 0.24 -14.96 -21.52
N LYS A 439 -0.25 -15.31 -22.72
CA LYS A 439 -0.76 -14.33 -23.71
C LYS A 439 -2.16 -13.86 -23.31
N SER A 440 -2.57 -12.70 -23.80
CA SER A 440 -3.85 -12.06 -23.47
C SER A 440 -5.04 -13.00 -23.69
N GLU A 441 -5.13 -13.61 -24.88
CA GLU A 441 -6.15 -14.60 -25.28
C GLU A 441 -6.23 -15.83 -24.36
N ASN A 442 -5.13 -16.16 -23.66
CA ASN A 442 -5.01 -17.35 -22.82
C ASN A 442 -5.04 -17.02 -21.31
N ALA A 443 -5.07 -15.76 -20.92
CA ALA A 443 -4.97 -15.32 -19.52
C ALA A 443 -6.15 -15.84 -18.68
N GLU A 444 -7.39 -15.69 -19.19
CA GLU A 444 -8.57 -16.25 -18.52
C GLU A 444 -8.60 -17.78 -18.55
N LEU A 445 -8.19 -18.39 -19.68
CA LEU A 445 -8.16 -19.85 -19.82
C LEU A 445 -7.18 -20.46 -18.82
N LEU A 446 -6.03 -19.81 -18.61
CA LEU A 446 -5.10 -20.17 -17.56
C LEU A 446 -5.79 -20.14 -16.19
N GLN A 447 -6.46 -19.04 -15.82
CA GLN A 447 -7.14 -18.96 -14.53
C GLN A 447 -8.22 -20.03 -14.38
N LYS A 448 -9.04 -20.26 -15.43
CA LYS A 448 -10.05 -21.34 -15.45
C LYS A 448 -9.39 -22.70 -15.23
N SER A 449 -8.26 -22.97 -15.88
CA SER A 449 -7.51 -24.23 -15.71
C SER A 449 -6.94 -24.41 -14.29
N VAL A 450 -6.52 -23.32 -13.63
CA VAL A 450 -6.04 -23.35 -12.25
C VAL A 450 -7.21 -23.61 -11.31
N LEU A 451 -8.33 -22.91 -11.46
CA LEU A 451 -9.53 -23.10 -10.63
C LEU A 451 -10.17 -24.48 -10.80
N ALA A 452 -10.02 -25.11 -11.96
CA ALA A 452 -10.52 -26.45 -12.24
C ALA A 452 -9.74 -27.57 -11.54
N LEU A 453 -8.56 -27.28 -10.96
CA LEU A 453 -7.79 -28.28 -10.23
C LEU A 453 -8.55 -28.77 -8.99
N GLN A 454 -8.67 -30.09 -8.88
CA GLN A 454 -9.28 -30.78 -7.76
C GLN A 454 -8.28 -31.76 -7.13
N PRO A 455 -8.43 -32.12 -5.84
CA PRO A 455 -7.63 -33.19 -5.25
C PRO A 455 -7.85 -34.47 -6.05
N THR A 456 -6.80 -35.02 -6.67
CA THR A 456 -6.91 -36.25 -7.45
C THR A 456 -7.05 -37.48 -6.54
N ARG A 457 -7.47 -38.61 -7.14
CA ARG A 457 -7.46 -39.92 -6.47
C ARG A 457 -6.03 -40.45 -6.24
N ASN A 458 -5.01 -39.77 -6.77
CA ASN A 458 -3.63 -40.19 -6.62
C ASN A 458 -3.20 -40.15 -5.16
N SER A 459 -2.35 -41.11 -4.78
CA SER A 459 -1.74 -41.10 -3.45
C SER A 459 -0.86 -39.86 -3.28
N LEU A 460 -0.70 -39.39 -2.04
CA LEU A 460 0.19 -38.26 -1.73
C LEU A 460 1.61 -38.53 -2.24
N ILE A 461 2.08 -39.77 -2.07
CA ILE A 461 3.38 -40.25 -2.53
C ILE A 461 3.52 -40.08 -4.05
N THR A 462 2.51 -40.48 -4.81
CA THR A 462 2.48 -40.31 -6.28
C THR A 462 2.61 -38.83 -6.68
N LEU A 463 1.91 -37.93 -5.98
CA LEU A 463 1.98 -36.49 -6.26
C LEU A 463 3.35 -35.89 -5.92
N VAL A 464 3.95 -36.32 -4.80
CA VAL A 464 5.30 -35.92 -4.42
C VAL A 464 6.31 -36.38 -5.46
N PHE A 465 6.25 -37.64 -5.90
CA PHE A 465 7.14 -38.15 -6.96
C PHE A 465 6.98 -37.40 -8.28
N LYS A 466 5.74 -37.07 -8.68
CA LYS A 466 5.48 -36.24 -9.87
C LYS A 466 6.14 -34.87 -9.74
N CYS A 467 5.99 -34.20 -8.59
CA CYS A 467 6.61 -32.90 -8.36
C CYS A 467 8.15 -33.01 -8.36
N LEU A 468 8.73 -34.00 -7.68
CA LEU A 468 10.17 -34.25 -7.66
C LEU A 468 10.73 -34.51 -9.06
N PHE A 469 10.02 -35.29 -9.88
CA PHE A 469 10.40 -35.54 -11.27
C PHE A 469 10.44 -34.24 -12.08
N LEU A 470 9.41 -33.40 -11.97
CA LEU A 470 9.38 -32.09 -12.64
C LEU A 470 10.50 -31.17 -12.13
N THR A 471 10.70 -31.10 -10.80
CA THR A 471 11.79 -30.35 -10.18
C THR A 471 13.14 -30.80 -10.72
N PHE A 472 13.43 -32.11 -10.77
CA PHE A 472 14.69 -32.62 -11.27
C PHE A 472 14.90 -32.32 -12.76
N ARG A 473 13.84 -32.44 -13.57
CA ARG A 473 13.87 -32.08 -14.99
C ARG A 473 14.17 -30.60 -15.19
N ILE A 474 13.53 -29.70 -14.43
CA ILE A 474 13.82 -28.26 -14.46
C ILE A 474 15.25 -27.99 -14.00
N TRP A 475 15.67 -28.58 -12.89
CA TRP A 475 17.02 -28.43 -12.34
C TRP A 475 18.10 -28.78 -13.37
N LYS A 476 17.95 -29.91 -14.07
CA LYS A 476 18.86 -30.33 -15.14
C LYS A 476 18.95 -29.29 -16.26
N ASN A 477 17.81 -28.77 -16.70
CA ASN A 477 17.72 -27.82 -17.81
C ASN A 477 17.74 -26.34 -17.36
N PHE A 478 18.01 -26.07 -16.08
CA PHE A 478 17.81 -24.74 -15.49
C PHE A 478 18.62 -23.62 -16.17
N PRO A 479 19.89 -23.82 -16.58
CA PRO A 479 20.64 -22.76 -17.26
C PRO A 479 19.99 -22.31 -18.56
N GLU A 480 19.44 -23.23 -19.35
CA GLU A 480 18.73 -22.92 -20.61
C GLU A 480 17.40 -22.21 -20.33
N ILE A 481 16.65 -22.69 -19.33
CA ILE A 481 15.38 -22.09 -18.88
C ILE A 481 15.62 -20.64 -18.42
N SER A 482 16.62 -20.45 -17.54
CA SER A 482 16.99 -19.14 -16.98
C SER A 482 17.46 -18.17 -18.08
N ALA A 483 18.28 -18.65 -19.02
CA ALA A 483 18.73 -17.85 -20.16
C ALA A 483 17.57 -17.42 -21.07
N LYS A 484 16.64 -18.34 -21.38
CA LYS A 484 15.44 -18.02 -22.18
C LYS A 484 14.56 -16.96 -21.48
N ILE A 485 14.28 -17.16 -20.19
CA ILE A 485 13.47 -16.22 -19.39
C ILE A 485 14.11 -14.82 -19.37
N ARG A 486 15.43 -14.72 -19.15
CA ARG A 486 16.14 -13.44 -19.13
C ARG A 486 16.13 -12.75 -20.50
N LYS A 487 16.33 -13.52 -21.58
CA LYS A 487 16.32 -13.01 -22.96
C LYS A 487 14.97 -12.39 -23.33
N ASP A 488 13.87 -13.01 -22.92
CA ASP A 488 12.51 -12.58 -23.29
C ASP A 488 11.92 -11.56 -22.31
N ALA A 489 12.63 -11.20 -21.24
CA ALA A 489 12.07 -10.39 -20.15
C ALA A 489 11.78 -8.96 -20.58
N ASP A 490 12.68 -8.35 -21.36
CA ASP A 490 12.64 -6.90 -21.59
C ASP A 490 11.39 -6.44 -22.32
N ARG A 491 10.90 -7.26 -23.28
CA ARG A 491 9.67 -6.99 -24.03
C ARG A 491 8.46 -6.76 -23.13
N TYR A 492 8.39 -7.41 -21.97
CA TYR A 492 7.22 -7.34 -21.08
C TYR A 492 7.10 -5.99 -20.37
N TYR A 493 8.16 -5.20 -20.36
CA TYR A 493 8.20 -3.91 -19.69
C TYR A 493 7.88 -2.75 -20.64
N GLU A 494 7.79 -3.03 -21.93
CA GLU A 494 7.60 -2.03 -22.97
C GLU A 494 6.12 -1.79 -23.24
N PHE A 495 5.81 -0.55 -23.62
CA PHE A 495 4.45 -0.17 -23.99
C PHE A 495 3.87 -0.97 -25.17
N PRO A 496 4.62 -1.25 -26.28
CA PRO A 496 4.07 -2.01 -27.40
C PRO A 496 3.52 -3.39 -27.02
N PHE A 497 4.24 -4.14 -26.16
CA PHE A 497 3.74 -5.42 -25.65
C PHE A 497 2.41 -5.24 -24.93
N TRP A 498 2.32 -4.25 -24.03
CA TRP A 498 1.10 -4.02 -23.26
C TRP A 498 -0.04 -3.42 -24.08
N SER A 499 0.24 -2.63 -25.12
CA SER A 499 -0.76 -2.12 -26.05
C SER A 499 -1.47 -3.28 -26.76
N GLU A 500 -0.68 -4.24 -27.30
CA GLU A 500 -1.20 -5.48 -27.89
C GLU A 500 -1.92 -6.33 -26.83
N TYR A 501 -1.30 -6.53 -25.66
CA TYR A 501 -1.84 -7.39 -24.61
C TYR A 501 -3.18 -6.89 -24.04
N LEU A 502 -3.37 -5.57 -23.95
CA LEU A 502 -4.60 -4.93 -23.46
C LEU A 502 -5.58 -4.57 -24.59
N ASN A 503 -5.22 -4.81 -25.84
CA ASN A 503 -5.99 -4.42 -27.03
C ASN A 503 -6.35 -2.92 -27.02
N LEU A 504 -5.34 -2.06 -26.85
CA LEU A 504 -5.51 -0.61 -26.84
C LEU A 504 -5.52 -0.06 -28.28
N ASN A 505 -6.35 0.96 -28.55
CA ASN A 505 -6.28 1.71 -29.80
C ASN A 505 -5.14 2.75 -29.70
N ASP A 506 -4.12 2.61 -30.56
CA ASP A 506 -2.84 3.32 -30.45
C ASP A 506 -2.90 4.85 -30.62
N GLU A 507 -4.01 5.43 -31.09
CA GLU A 507 -4.09 6.87 -31.36
C GLU A 507 -3.93 7.76 -30.11
N LYS A 508 -4.40 7.33 -28.94
CA LYS A 508 -4.36 8.13 -27.70
C LYS A 508 -3.07 7.95 -26.88
N ASN A 509 -2.37 6.84 -27.07
CA ASN A 509 -1.25 6.41 -26.22
C ASN A 509 0.11 6.41 -26.94
N SER A 510 0.14 6.83 -28.20
CA SER A 510 1.35 6.92 -29.04
C SER A 510 2.46 7.82 -28.48
N THR A 511 2.18 8.62 -27.45
CA THR A 511 3.10 9.54 -26.78
C THR A 511 3.66 9.03 -25.44
N ILE A 512 3.40 7.76 -25.06
CA ILE A 512 3.95 7.20 -23.81
C ILE A 512 5.45 6.92 -24.00
N GLU A 513 6.28 7.89 -23.59
CA GLU A 513 7.73 7.73 -23.52
C GLU A 513 8.14 7.03 -22.22
N LEU A 514 8.64 5.80 -22.34
CA LEU A 514 9.38 5.08 -21.31
C LEU A 514 10.88 5.33 -21.55
N ASN A 515 11.63 5.70 -20.52
CA ASN A 515 13.03 6.16 -20.62
C ASN A 515 14.03 5.00 -20.47
N ARG A 516 13.72 3.83 -21.06
CA ARG A 516 14.41 2.58 -20.74
C ARG A 516 15.72 2.38 -21.50
#